data_AF-A0A1L8DTH3-F1
#
_entry.id   AF-A0A1L8DTH3-F1
#
_cell.length_a   1.000
_cell.length_b   1.000
_cell.length_c   1.000
_cell.angle_alpha   90.00
_cell.angle_beta   90.00
_cell.angle_gamma   90.00
#
_symmetry.space_group_name_H-M   'P 1'
#
loop_
_entity.id
_entity.type
_entity.pdbx_description
1 polymer ?
#
loop_
_entity_poly.entity_id
_entity_poly.type
_entity_poly.pdbx_seq_one_letter_code
_entity_poly.pdbx_strand_id
1 'polypeptide(L)'
;MAEGTEKTVADEIVVTKYKTAGEIVNRTLKALLELCVEGASVKELCDKGDKLITEETGKVYKKEKELKKGIAFPTCLSVNNCVCHFSPIKSEPDYILKDDDIVKIDLGAHIDGFIAVVAFTTIVGASPEKPATGRKADAVLAAYWASEAALRLLKAGNGNYKITEGVQKVSDEFKCKPIEGMLSHQLKQFKIDGEKTIIQNPNDAQKKEHEKCEFEVHEVYAMDVLISTGEGVGKEQDTKVSIFKKTDENYQLKMKTSRAFLSEVKSKFGTMPFNLRHFEEETKARMGVVECVSHKVIEPFQVLYERPTEFVAQFKHTVLVLSNGVTLVTGLDFPEEQYKSEYSVTDAEMKELLSHAVNKSGKKKKKKAAAEGKAQETPASTDSAPNA
;
A
#
# COMPACT_ATOMS: atom_id res chain seq x y z
N MET A 1 14.56 26.15 3.46
CA MET A 1 15.40 25.11 4.09
C MET A 1 16.49 24.80 3.10
N ALA A 2 17.76 24.69 3.53
CA ALA A 2 18.83 24.31 2.61
C ALA A 2 18.45 22.98 1.93
N GLU A 3 18.49 22.96 0.59
CA GLU A 3 18.29 21.76 -0.23
C GLU A 3 19.44 20.79 0.08
N GLY A 4 19.28 20.02 1.16
CA GLY A 4 20.10 18.84 1.37
C GLY A 4 19.83 17.87 0.25
N THR A 5 20.89 17.27 -0.29
CA THR A 5 20.81 16.21 -1.30
C THR A 5 19.75 15.18 -0.91
N GLU A 6 18.83 14.87 -1.82
CA GLU A 6 17.75 13.90 -1.59
C GLU A 6 18.34 12.58 -1.08
N LYS A 7 17.86 12.09 0.08
CA LYS A 7 18.29 10.81 0.64
C LYS A 7 17.55 9.67 -0.06
N THR A 8 18.29 8.80 -0.73
CA THR A 8 17.73 7.69 -1.51
C THR A 8 18.08 6.33 -0.91
N VAL A 9 17.50 5.27 -1.46
CA VAL A 9 17.76 3.88 -1.04
C VAL A 9 19.11 3.34 -1.53
N ALA A 10 19.96 4.19 -2.10
CA ALA A 10 21.39 3.93 -2.24
C ALA A 10 22.09 3.84 -0.87
N ASP A 11 21.54 4.53 0.15
CA ASP A 11 22.01 4.47 1.53
C ASP A 11 21.29 3.35 2.31
N GLU A 12 22.06 2.44 2.91
CA GLU A 12 21.55 1.34 3.72
C GLU A 12 20.71 1.80 4.93
N ILE A 13 21.00 2.99 5.49
CA ILE A 13 20.23 3.57 6.59
C ILE A 13 18.82 3.92 6.10
N VAL A 14 18.69 4.46 4.88
CA VAL A 14 17.40 4.77 4.27
C VAL A 14 16.61 3.47 4.02
N VAL A 15 17.26 2.44 3.48
CA VAL A 15 16.66 1.10 3.31
C VAL A 15 16.17 0.54 4.65
N THR A 16 16.95 0.72 5.72
CA THR A 16 16.60 0.25 7.07
C THR A 16 15.36 0.96 7.62
N LYS A 17 15.23 2.27 7.38
CA LYS A 17 14.05 3.04 7.79
C LYS A 17 12.79 2.59 7.03
N TYR A 18 12.88 2.37 5.72
CA TYR A 18 11.79 1.79 4.94
C TYR A 18 11.38 0.40 5.46
N LYS A 19 12.35 -0.51 5.68
CA LYS A 19 12.07 -1.85 6.23
C LYS A 19 11.41 -1.79 7.61
N THR A 20 11.88 -0.90 8.49
CA THR A 20 11.28 -0.72 9.82
C THR A 20 9.83 -0.23 9.71
N ALA A 21 9.55 0.75 8.85
CA ALA A 21 8.19 1.19 8.59
C ALA A 21 7.33 0.05 8.02
N GLY A 22 7.87 -0.71 7.07
CA GLY A 22 7.18 -1.86 6.47
C GLY A 22 6.84 -2.97 7.45
N GLU A 23 7.75 -3.31 8.37
CA GLU A 23 7.50 -4.30 9.42
C GLU A 23 6.39 -3.86 10.39
N ILE A 24 6.31 -2.57 10.71
CA ILE A 24 5.22 -2.02 11.55
C ILE A 24 3.89 -2.13 10.81
N VAL A 25 3.88 -1.74 9.53
CA VAL A 25 2.69 -1.76 8.66
C VAL A 25 2.19 -3.18 8.46
N ASN A 26 3.07 -4.13 8.14
CA ASN A 26 2.70 -5.55 7.94
C ASN A 26 2.14 -6.18 9.23
N ARG A 27 2.73 -5.89 10.39
CA ARG A 27 2.20 -6.38 11.68
C ARG A 27 0.83 -5.79 12.00
N THR A 28 0.63 -4.50 11.71
CA THR A 28 -0.66 -3.83 11.91
C THR A 28 -1.72 -4.42 10.96
N LEU A 29 -1.38 -4.56 9.68
CA LEU A 29 -2.27 -5.18 8.69
C LEU A 29 -2.69 -6.59 9.11
N LYS A 30 -1.73 -7.42 9.55
CA LYS A 30 -2.04 -8.77 10.02
C LYS A 30 -3.02 -8.77 11.20
N ALA A 31 -2.79 -7.90 12.18
CA ALA A 31 -3.68 -7.77 13.32
C ALA A 31 -5.10 -7.29 12.93
N LEU A 32 -5.23 -6.41 11.93
CA LEU A 32 -6.53 -5.98 11.44
C LEU A 32 -7.25 -7.07 10.66
N LEU A 33 -6.55 -7.84 9.82
CA LEU A 33 -7.13 -8.98 9.10
C LEU A 33 -7.74 -10.01 10.05
N GLU A 34 -7.07 -10.30 11.17
CA GLU A 34 -7.58 -11.21 12.21
C GLU A 34 -8.85 -10.67 12.92
N LEU A 35 -9.10 -9.37 12.85
CA LEU A 35 -10.26 -8.70 13.45
C LEU A 35 -11.37 -8.39 12.44
N CYS A 36 -11.13 -8.60 11.13
CA CYS A 36 -12.13 -8.43 10.07
C CYS A 36 -13.09 -9.63 10.04
N VAL A 37 -13.93 -9.73 11.06
CA VAL A 37 -14.95 -10.78 11.21
C VAL A 37 -16.37 -10.19 11.14
N GLU A 38 -17.36 -11.04 10.92
CA GLU A 38 -18.78 -10.65 10.97
C GLU A 38 -19.10 -9.96 12.32
N GLY A 39 -19.84 -8.85 12.25
CA GLY A 39 -20.21 -8.04 13.40
C GLY A 39 -19.15 -7.01 13.82
N ALA A 40 -17.95 -7.02 13.25
CA ALA A 40 -16.92 -6.03 13.59
C ALA A 40 -17.27 -4.63 13.07
N SER A 41 -16.98 -3.61 13.87
CA SER A 41 -17.13 -2.20 13.52
C SER A 41 -15.97 -1.72 12.66
N VAL A 42 -16.25 -1.20 11.47
CA VAL A 42 -15.23 -0.58 10.61
C VAL A 42 -14.57 0.61 11.28
N LYS A 43 -15.34 1.45 11.98
CA LYS A 43 -14.83 2.60 12.73
C LYS A 43 -13.85 2.17 13.83
N GLU A 44 -14.19 1.16 14.62
CA GLU A 44 -13.30 0.64 15.67
C GLU A 44 -12.02 0.02 15.09
N LEU A 45 -12.11 -0.68 13.97
CA LEU A 45 -10.96 -1.24 13.26
C LEU A 45 -10.03 -0.14 12.74
N CYS A 46 -10.58 0.94 12.18
CA CYS A 46 -9.82 2.11 11.77
C CYS A 46 -9.06 2.75 12.95
N ASP A 47 -9.75 3.00 14.07
CA ASP A 47 -9.15 3.55 15.28
C ASP A 47 -8.06 2.64 15.85
N LYS A 48 -8.30 1.32 15.83
CA LYS A 48 -7.35 0.31 16.29
C LYS A 48 -6.07 0.31 15.45
N GLY A 49 -6.19 0.38 14.11
CA GLY A 49 -5.05 0.43 13.20
C GLY A 49 -4.15 1.63 13.45
N ASP A 50 -4.75 2.82 13.56
CA ASP A 50 -4.02 4.06 13.82
C ASP A 50 -3.29 4.02 15.18
N LYS A 51 -3.96 3.47 16.20
CA LYS A 51 -3.37 3.28 17.53
C LYS A 51 -2.17 2.33 17.48
N LEU A 52 -2.28 1.19 16.79
CA LEU A 52 -1.19 0.23 16.64
C LEU A 52 0.02 0.84 15.93
N ILE A 53 -0.18 1.57 14.83
CA ILE A 53 0.91 2.26 14.12
C ILE A 53 1.60 3.27 15.05
N THR A 54 0.82 4.08 15.76
CA THR A 54 1.35 5.09 16.69
C THR A 54 2.17 4.44 17.81
N GLU A 55 1.66 3.37 18.41
CA GLU A 55 2.36 2.63 19.47
C GLU A 55 3.65 1.97 18.97
N GLU A 56 3.61 1.31 17.81
CA GLU A 56 4.76 0.59 17.25
C GLU A 56 5.86 1.54 16.75
N THR A 57 5.50 2.64 16.09
CA THR A 57 6.47 3.68 15.69
C THR A 57 7.10 4.36 16.92
N GLY A 58 6.36 4.50 18.02
CA GLY A 58 6.91 4.97 19.30
C GLY A 58 7.95 4.03 19.93
N LYS A 59 7.98 2.75 19.54
CA LYS A 59 8.92 1.75 20.08
C LYS A 59 10.30 1.78 19.41
N VAL A 60 10.41 2.30 18.18
CA VAL A 60 11.65 2.34 17.40
C VAL A 60 12.30 3.72 17.45
N TYR A 61 13.60 3.84 17.21
CA TYR A 61 14.34 5.14 17.16
C TYR A 61 14.09 6.07 18.37
N LYS A 62 14.03 5.51 19.59
CA LYS A 62 13.73 6.30 20.81
C LYS A 62 14.81 7.31 21.21
N LYS A 63 16.05 7.07 20.78
CA LYS A 63 17.20 7.95 21.09
C LYS A 63 17.24 9.20 20.21
N GLU A 64 16.55 9.18 19.07
CA GLU A 64 16.51 10.29 18.11
C GLU A 64 15.23 11.11 18.34
N LYS A 65 15.29 12.05 19.30
CA LYS A 65 14.11 12.80 19.76
C LYS A 65 13.45 13.67 18.68
N GLU A 66 14.25 14.18 17.75
CA GLU A 66 13.79 15.04 16.65
C GLU A 66 13.32 14.24 15.41
N LEU A 67 13.51 12.91 15.41
CA LEU A 67 13.12 12.07 14.28
C LEU A 67 11.61 11.95 14.21
N LYS A 68 11.03 12.40 13.10
CA LYS A 68 9.59 12.33 12.83
C LYS A 68 9.19 10.92 12.44
N LYS A 69 8.18 10.36 13.09
CA LYS A 69 7.66 9.01 12.83
C LYS A 69 6.20 8.92 13.26
N GLY A 70 5.45 8.04 12.63
CA GLY A 70 4.03 7.87 12.92
C GLY A 70 3.26 7.38 11.72
N ILE A 71 1.99 7.76 11.66
CA ILE A 71 1.07 7.43 10.57
C ILE A 71 1.48 8.20 9.31
N ALA A 72 1.65 7.48 8.20
CA ALA A 72 1.85 8.06 6.88
C ALA A 72 0.56 8.08 6.05
N PHE A 73 -0.34 7.12 6.30
CA PHE A 73 -1.68 7.11 5.73
C PHE A 73 -2.65 6.54 6.77
N PRO A 74 -3.73 7.25 7.13
CA PRO A 74 -4.69 6.75 8.12
C PRO A 74 -5.28 5.41 7.72
N THR A 75 -5.60 4.59 8.70
CA THR A 75 -6.24 3.29 8.48
C THR A 75 -7.62 3.49 7.85
N CYS A 76 -7.85 2.83 6.72
CA CYS A 76 -9.10 2.83 5.97
C CYS A 76 -9.59 1.39 5.78
N LEU A 77 -10.90 1.19 5.87
CA LEU A 77 -11.54 -0.08 5.57
C LEU A 77 -12.71 0.18 4.61
N SER A 78 -12.50 -0.08 3.32
CA SER A 78 -13.50 0.17 2.27
C SER A 78 -14.20 -1.12 1.86
N VAL A 79 -15.52 -1.18 2.03
CA VAL A 79 -16.31 -2.43 1.92
C VAL A 79 -17.07 -2.50 0.59
N ASN A 80 -17.12 -3.68 -0.03
CA ASN A 80 -17.89 -3.95 -1.26
C ASN A 80 -17.55 -2.99 -2.41
N ASN A 81 -18.54 -2.23 -2.88
CA ASN A 81 -18.42 -1.28 -3.99
C ASN A 81 -17.71 0.02 -3.59
N CYS A 82 -17.47 0.27 -2.30
CA CYS A 82 -16.64 1.39 -1.85
C CYS A 82 -15.21 1.14 -2.35
N VAL A 83 -14.66 2.04 -3.16
CA VAL A 83 -13.36 1.89 -3.82
C VAL A 83 -12.22 2.12 -2.82
N CYS A 84 -12.22 3.25 -2.11
CA CYS A 84 -11.10 3.66 -1.27
C CYS A 84 -11.50 4.68 -0.19
N HIS A 85 -10.57 4.92 0.76
CA HIS A 85 -10.58 6.01 1.73
C HIS A 85 -11.72 6.05 2.76
N PHE A 86 -12.54 5.00 2.87
CA PHE A 86 -13.55 4.93 3.92
C PHE A 86 -12.91 4.80 5.30
N SER A 87 -13.03 5.86 6.10
CA SER A 87 -12.36 6.01 7.39
C SER A 87 -13.16 6.97 8.27
N PRO A 88 -14.37 6.59 8.72
CA PRO A 88 -15.33 7.52 9.31
C PRO A 88 -14.79 8.15 10.61
N ILE A 89 -15.19 9.40 10.87
CA ILE A 89 -14.99 10.05 12.17
C ILE A 89 -16.08 9.63 13.16
N LYS A 90 -15.99 10.07 14.43
CA LYS A 90 -16.89 9.59 15.49
C LYS A 90 -18.35 9.92 15.20
N SER A 91 -18.62 11.14 14.71
CA SER A 91 -19.98 11.61 14.39
C SER A 91 -20.57 11.04 13.09
N GLU A 92 -19.77 10.45 12.21
CA GLU A 92 -20.26 9.90 10.94
C GLU A 92 -20.74 8.45 11.11
N PRO A 93 -21.65 7.95 10.25
CA PRO A 93 -22.15 6.58 10.32
C PRO A 93 -21.03 5.53 10.27
N ASP A 94 -21.24 4.44 11.00
CA ASP A 94 -20.35 3.28 10.97
C ASP A 94 -20.87 2.22 9.98
N TYR A 95 -20.00 1.30 9.59
CA TYR A 95 -20.35 0.09 8.86
C TYR A 95 -20.01 -1.12 9.72
N ILE A 96 -21.00 -2.00 9.93
CA ILE A 96 -20.82 -3.26 10.64
C ILE A 96 -20.61 -4.36 9.61
N LEU A 97 -19.45 -5.02 9.65
CA LEU A 97 -19.06 -6.06 8.71
C LEU A 97 -20.04 -7.24 8.76
N LYS A 98 -20.34 -7.81 7.60
CA LYS A 98 -21.21 -8.98 7.44
C LYS A 98 -20.42 -10.14 6.85
N ASP A 99 -20.90 -11.37 7.04
CA ASP A 99 -20.38 -12.53 6.29
C ASP A 99 -20.40 -12.22 4.79
N ASP A 100 -19.36 -12.68 4.10
CA ASP A 100 -19.15 -12.50 2.66
C ASP A 100 -18.85 -11.05 2.21
N ASP A 101 -18.75 -10.06 3.09
CA ASP A 101 -18.28 -8.72 2.68
C ASP A 101 -16.84 -8.75 2.18
N ILE A 102 -16.57 -8.08 1.05
CA ILE A 102 -15.20 -7.81 0.59
C ILE A 102 -14.68 -6.55 1.27
N VAL A 103 -13.55 -6.66 1.96
CA VAL A 103 -12.98 -5.60 2.80
C VAL A 103 -11.57 -5.27 2.32
N LYS A 104 -11.39 -4.03 1.89
CA LYS A 104 -10.08 -3.46 1.54
C LYS A 104 -9.53 -2.71 2.73
N ILE A 105 -8.43 -3.18 3.30
CA ILE A 105 -7.73 -2.52 4.41
C ILE A 105 -6.53 -1.77 3.82
N ASP A 106 -6.43 -0.46 4.06
CA ASP A 106 -5.34 0.41 3.56
C ASP A 106 -4.79 1.27 4.70
N LEU A 107 -3.47 1.27 4.89
CA LEU A 107 -2.79 2.00 5.97
C LEU A 107 -1.31 2.21 5.68
N GLY A 108 -0.69 3.17 6.37
CA GLY A 108 0.73 3.44 6.22
C GLY A 108 1.41 4.05 7.44
N ALA A 109 2.71 3.82 7.55
CA ALA A 109 3.59 4.40 8.56
C ALA A 109 4.82 5.04 7.89
N HIS A 110 5.46 5.99 8.59
CA HIS A 110 6.75 6.53 8.17
C HIS A 110 7.75 6.55 9.31
N ILE A 111 9.04 6.44 8.94
CA ILE A 111 10.19 6.66 9.82
C ILE A 111 11.07 7.71 9.15
N ASP A 112 11.28 8.85 9.79
CA ASP A 112 12.03 10.00 9.25
C ASP A 112 11.52 10.49 7.89
N GLY A 113 10.23 10.30 7.65
CA GLY A 113 9.57 10.67 6.39
C GLY A 113 9.73 9.62 5.27
N PHE A 114 10.41 8.50 5.48
CA PHE A 114 10.41 7.37 4.55
C PHE A 114 9.15 6.54 4.77
N ILE A 115 8.31 6.49 3.74
CA ILE A 115 6.92 6.03 3.81
C ILE A 115 6.81 4.57 3.42
N ALA A 116 6.09 3.79 4.22
CA ALA A 116 5.62 2.46 3.85
C ALA A 116 4.09 2.44 3.96
N VAL A 117 3.43 2.11 2.86
CA VAL A 117 1.98 1.92 2.75
C VAL A 117 1.68 0.49 2.31
N VAL A 118 0.53 -0.03 2.71
CA VAL A 118 0.04 -1.34 2.29
C VAL A 118 -1.47 -1.28 2.15
N ALA A 119 -1.99 -2.04 1.19
CA ALA A 119 -3.40 -2.37 1.13
C ALA A 119 -3.57 -3.85 0.80
N PHE A 120 -4.60 -4.45 1.37
CA PHE A 120 -4.90 -5.86 1.20
C PHE A 120 -6.41 -6.06 1.22
N THR A 121 -6.89 -6.96 0.37
CA THR A 121 -8.30 -7.33 0.31
C THR A 121 -8.54 -8.71 0.88
N THR A 122 -9.55 -8.82 1.74
CA THR A 122 -10.06 -10.09 2.27
C THR A 122 -11.57 -10.17 2.08
N ILE A 123 -12.14 -11.37 2.21
CA ILE A 123 -13.59 -11.59 2.25
C ILE A 123 -13.93 -12.16 3.62
N VAL A 124 -14.85 -11.50 4.34
CA VAL A 124 -15.26 -11.91 5.68
C VAL A 124 -15.84 -13.33 5.63
N GLY A 125 -15.31 -14.22 6.48
CA GLY A 125 -15.75 -15.61 6.55
C GLY A 125 -15.13 -16.56 5.51
N ALA A 126 -14.31 -16.04 4.58
CA ALA A 126 -13.57 -16.89 3.63
C ALA A 126 -12.46 -17.69 4.34
N SER A 127 -12.37 -18.97 4.01
CA SER A 127 -11.39 -19.91 4.57
C SER A 127 -11.10 -21.03 3.56
N PRO A 128 -10.04 -21.84 3.76
CA PRO A 128 -9.80 -23.00 2.90
C PRO A 128 -10.98 -23.99 2.88
N GLU A 129 -11.71 -24.11 4.00
CA GLU A 129 -12.88 -24.97 4.16
C GLU A 129 -14.16 -24.37 3.54
N LYS A 130 -14.30 -23.04 3.58
CA LYS A 130 -15.39 -22.25 2.97
C LYS A 130 -14.77 -21.18 2.04
N PRO A 131 -14.25 -21.58 0.87
CA PRO A 131 -13.62 -20.62 -0.03
C PRO A 131 -14.65 -19.70 -0.64
N ALA A 132 -14.30 -18.42 -0.80
CA ALA A 132 -15.10 -17.46 -1.52
C ALA A 132 -15.16 -17.82 -3.02
N THR A 133 -16.30 -17.56 -3.64
CA THR A 133 -16.57 -17.90 -5.05
C THR A 133 -17.22 -16.75 -5.80
N GLY A 134 -17.31 -16.87 -7.13
CA GLY A 134 -18.02 -15.92 -7.99
C GLY A 134 -17.34 -14.55 -8.05
N ARG A 135 -18.12 -13.50 -8.36
CA ARG A 135 -17.58 -12.16 -8.69
C ARG A 135 -16.68 -11.56 -7.60
N LYS A 136 -16.92 -11.84 -6.32
CA LYS A 136 -16.04 -11.39 -5.23
C LYS A 136 -14.67 -12.06 -5.29
N ALA A 137 -14.64 -13.38 -5.51
CA ALA A 137 -13.38 -14.11 -5.69
C ALA A 137 -12.66 -13.68 -6.97
N ASP A 138 -13.40 -13.45 -8.07
CA ASP A 138 -12.85 -12.93 -9.32
C ASP A 138 -12.16 -11.57 -9.10
N ALA A 139 -12.80 -10.65 -8.36
CA ALA A 139 -12.23 -9.34 -8.06
C ALA A 139 -10.92 -9.46 -7.28
N VAL A 140 -10.90 -10.28 -6.23
CA VAL A 140 -9.72 -10.46 -5.37
C VAL A 140 -8.58 -11.09 -6.16
N LEU A 141 -8.84 -12.16 -6.92
CA LEU A 141 -7.82 -12.84 -7.72
C LEU A 141 -7.31 -11.94 -8.85
N ALA A 142 -8.19 -11.18 -9.52
CA ALA A 142 -7.79 -10.22 -10.53
C ALA A 142 -6.85 -9.16 -9.97
N ALA A 143 -7.22 -8.53 -8.84
CA ALA A 143 -6.39 -7.51 -8.20
C ALA A 143 -5.05 -8.08 -7.70
N TYR A 144 -5.06 -9.28 -7.12
CA TYR A 144 -3.85 -9.94 -6.66
C TYR A 144 -2.90 -10.22 -7.83
N TRP A 145 -3.36 -10.91 -8.87
CA TRP A 145 -2.50 -11.26 -10.00
C TRP A 145 -2.07 -10.03 -10.81
N ALA A 146 -2.92 -9.02 -10.93
CA ALA A 146 -2.55 -7.76 -11.57
C ALA A 146 -1.47 -7.01 -10.76
N SER A 147 -1.55 -7.04 -9.42
CA SER A 147 -0.50 -6.50 -8.55
C SER A 147 0.81 -7.28 -8.70
N GLU A 148 0.78 -8.61 -8.75
CA GLU A 148 1.96 -9.45 -8.96
C GLU A 148 2.61 -9.21 -10.33
N ALA A 149 1.82 -8.98 -11.37
CA ALA A 149 2.32 -8.57 -12.69
C ALA A 149 2.97 -7.18 -12.63
N ALA A 150 2.31 -6.21 -11.99
CA ALA A 150 2.84 -4.85 -11.83
C ALA A 150 4.19 -4.84 -11.10
N LEU A 151 4.33 -5.63 -10.04
CA LEU A 151 5.58 -5.78 -9.28
C LEU A 151 6.75 -6.30 -10.14
N ARG A 152 6.48 -7.21 -11.08
CA ARG A 152 7.51 -7.79 -11.96
C ARG A 152 7.84 -6.90 -13.15
N LEU A 153 6.89 -6.07 -13.57
CA LEU A 153 7.07 -5.07 -14.61
C LEU A 153 7.75 -3.79 -14.09
N LEU A 154 7.69 -3.53 -12.78
CA LEU A 154 8.47 -2.46 -12.14
C LEU A 154 9.95 -2.83 -12.15
N LYS A 155 10.67 -2.31 -13.15
CA LYS A 155 12.10 -2.54 -13.33
C LYS A 155 12.73 -1.28 -13.90
N ALA A 156 13.93 -0.93 -13.42
CA ALA A 156 14.70 0.15 -14.02
C ALA A 156 14.86 -0.08 -15.54
N GLY A 157 14.63 0.96 -16.34
CA GLY A 157 14.59 0.87 -17.80
C GLY A 157 13.20 0.65 -18.41
N ASN A 158 12.21 0.20 -17.64
CA ASN A 158 10.84 0.08 -18.13
C ASN A 158 10.10 1.42 -18.01
N GLY A 159 9.17 1.66 -18.94
CA GLY A 159 8.23 2.78 -18.86
C GLY A 159 6.98 2.46 -18.04
N ASN A 160 6.38 3.49 -17.44
CA ASN A 160 5.17 3.37 -16.61
C ASN A 160 3.97 2.70 -17.33
N TYR A 161 3.72 3.01 -18.60
CA TYR A 161 2.61 2.42 -19.36
C TYR A 161 2.73 0.90 -19.57
N LYS A 162 3.93 0.33 -19.47
CA LYS A 162 4.09 -1.14 -19.51
C LYS A 162 3.37 -1.80 -18.33
N ILE A 163 3.39 -1.16 -17.17
CA ILE A 163 2.67 -1.62 -15.97
C ILE A 163 1.16 -1.43 -16.17
N THR A 164 0.74 -0.27 -16.68
CA THR A 164 -0.68 0.02 -17.00
C THR A 164 -1.27 -1.06 -17.91
N GLU A 165 -0.56 -1.43 -18.98
CA GLU A 165 -0.99 -2.46 -19.94
C GLU A 165 -1.00 -3.86 -19.31
N GLY A 166 0.01 -4.20 -18.49
CA GLY A 166 0.07 -5.49 -17.80
C GLY A 166 -1.08 -5.67 -16.79
N VAL A 167 -1.39 -4.63 -16.00
CA VAL A 167 -2.52 -4.62 -15.07
C VAL A 167 -3.84 -4.80 -15.82
N GLN A 168 -4.03 -4.11 -16.95
CA GLN A 168 -5.23 -4.25 -17.78
C GLN A 168 -5.37 -5.67 -18.33
N LYS A 169 -4.31 -6.23 -18.95
CA LYS A 169 -4.32 -7.58 -19.52
C LYS A 169 -4.75 -8.64 -18.50
N VAL A 170 -4.16 -8.62 -17.30
CA VAL A 170 -4.52 -9.57 -16.24
C VAL A 170 -5.97 -9.36 -15.77
N SER A 171 -6.41 -8.12 -15.60
CA SER A 171 -7.78 -7.81 -15.15
C SER A 171 -8.84 -8.34 -16.12
N ASP A 172 -8.60 -8.21 -17.42
CA ASP A 172 -9.52 -8.64 -18.48
C ASP A 172 -9.76 -10.16 -18.48
N GLU A 173 -8.79 -10.96 -18.04
CA GLU A 173 -8.92 -12.42 -17.96
C GLU A 173 -9.96 -12.85 -16.91
N PHE A 174 -10.16 -12.05 -15.86
CA PHE A 174 -11.18 -12.25 -14.82
C PHE A 174 -12.50 -11.50 -15.07
N LYS A 175 -12.67 -10.93 -16.28
CA LYS A 175 -13.81 -10.06 -16.64
C LYS A 175 -13.95 -8.87 -15.68
N CYS A 176 -12.83 -8.32 -15.25
CA CYS A 176 -12.76 -7.18 -14.35
C CYS A 176 -12.04 -6.01 -15.03
N LYS A 177 -12.13 -4.82 -14.44
CA LYS A 177 -11.47 -3.61 -14.95
C LYS A 177 -10.73 -2.87 -13.85
N PRO A 178 -9.51 -2.37 -14.10
CA PRO A 178 -8.87 -1.43 -13.18
C PRO A 178 -9.71 -0.16 -13.01
N ILE A 179 -9.69 0.43 -11.82
CA ILE A 179 -10.36 1.71 -11.58
C ILE A 179 -9.65 2.80 -12.38
N GLU A 180 -10.41 3.53 -13.18
CA GLU A 180 -9.96 4.61 -14.06
C GLU A 180 -9.26 5.71 -13.29
N GLY A 181 -8.09 6.12 -13.78
CA GLY A 181 -7.35 7.27 -13.29
C GLY A 181 -6.64 7.08 -11.96
N MET A 182 -6.69 5.90 -11.34
CA MET A 182 -5.96 5.66 -10.08
C MET A 182 -4.45 5.65 -10.30
N LEU A 183 -3.72 6.27 -9.38
CA LEU A 183 -2.28 6.48 -9.49
C LEU A 183 -1.51 5.65 -8.45
N SER A 184 -0.50 4.94 -8.90
CA SER A 184 0.62 4.51 -8.05
C SER A 184 1.69 5.59 -8.07
N HIS A 185 2.18 6.01 -6.90
CA HIS A 185 3.10 7.14 -6.78
C HIS A 185 4.53 6.72 -6.46
N GLN A 186 5.49 7.44 -7.01
CA GLN A 186 6.84 7.47 -6.46
C GLN A 186 6.82 8.02 -5.03
N LEU A 187 7.57 7.41 -4.14
CA LEU A 187 7.75 7.85 -2.76
C LEU A 187 9.12 8.50 -2.59
N LYS A 188 9.14 9.64 -1.92
CA LYS A 188 10.38 10.33 -1.49
C LYS A 188 10.30 10.65 0.00
N GLN A 189 11.40 11.12 0.58
CA GLN A 189 11.39 11.53 1.99
C GLN A 189 10.37 12.66 2.20
N PHE A 190 9.36 12.43 3.05
CA PHE A 190 8.25 13.34 3.35
C PHE A 190 7.30 13.66 2.17
N LYS A 191 7.35 12.90 1.06
CA LYS A 191 6.47 13.07 -0.11
C LYS A 191 5.86 11.73 -0.50
N ILE A 192 4.55 11.58 -0.26
CA ILE A 192 3.77 10.36 -0.57
C ILE A 192 3.35 10.29 -2.04
N ASP A 193 3.35 11.43 -2.71
CA ASP A 193 2.89 11.67 -4.08
C ASP A 193 4.01 12.32 -4.91
N GLY A 194 5.07 11.55 -5.16
CA GLY A 194 6.11 11.93 -6.10
C GLY A 194 5.57 12.12 -7.53
N GLU A 195 6.36 12.80 -8.34
CA GLU A 195 5.98 13.22 -9.71
C GLU A 195 5.82 12.03 -10.66
N LYS A 196 6.72 11.05 -10.58
CA LYS A 196 6.61 9.84 -11.40
C LYS A 196 5.47 8.97 -10.89
N THR A 197 4.52 8.68 -11.78
CA THR A 197 3.32 7.91 -11.44
C THR A 197 3.00 6.86 -12.49
N ILE A 198 2.25 5.84 -12.08
CA ILE A 198 1.65 4.83 -12.96
C ILE A 198 0.15 4.99 -12.87
N ILE A 199 -0.50 5.22 -14.01
CA ILE A 199 -1.95 5.39 -14.10
C ILE A 199 -2.63 4.09 -14.49
N GLN A 200 -3.76 3.77 -13.86
CA GLN A 200 -4.60 2.62 -14.21
C GLN A 200 -5.76 3.04 -15.10
N ASN A 201 -6.04 2.26 -16.13
CA ASN A 201 -7.17 2.42 -17.05
C ASN A 201 -7.47 3.90 -17.41
N PRO A 202 -6.48 4.67 -17.91
CA PRO A 202 -6.69 6.08 -18.20
C PRO A 202 -7.65 6.28 -19.38
N ASN A 203 -8.56 7.23 -19.27
CA ASN A 203 -9.33 7.70 -20.42
C ASN A 203 -8.45 8.52 -21.39
N ASP A 204 -8.99 8.88 -22.56
CA ASP A 204 -8.23 9.57 -23.61
C ASP A 204 -7.65 10.93 -23.18
N ALA A 205 -8.33 11.66 -22.28
CA ALA A 205 -7.85 12.94 -21.77
C ALA A 205 -6.70 12.71 -20.79
N GLN A 206 -6.90 11.83 -19.81
CA GLN A 206 -5.88 11.44 -18.84
C GLN A 206 -4.63 10.89 -19.52
N LYS A 207 -4.77 10.08 -20.57
CA LYS A 207 -3.64 9.52 -21.32
C LYS A 207 -2.80 10.58 -22.03
N LYS A 208 -3.40 11.71 -22.41
CA LYS A 208 -2.69 12.86 -23.02
C LYS A 208 -1.99 13.72 -21.98
N GLU A 209 -2.59 13.87 -20.80
CA GLU A 209 -2.06 14.70 -19.71
C GLU A 209 -1.04 13.97 -18.84
N HIS A 210 -1.16 12.64 -18.71
CA HIS A 210 -0.30 11.82 -17.88
C HIS A 210 1.08 11.66 -18.49
N GLU A 211 2.09 12.08 -17.73
CA GLU A 211 3.48 12.06 -18.17
C GLU A 211 4.03 10.63 -18.26
N LYS A 212 4.68 10.32 -19.38
CA LYS A 212 5.43 9.08 -19.54
C LYS A 212 6.75 9.21 -18.80
N CYS A 213 7.06 8.26 -17.92
CA CYS A 213 8.33 8.20 -17.21
C CYS A 213 8.97 6.82 -17.33
N GLU A 214 10.30 6.81 -17.20
CA GLU A 214 11.11 5.60 -17.06
C GLU A 214 11.49 5.41 -15.59
N PHE A 215 11.47 4.16 -15.13
CA PHE A 215 11.90 3.81 -13.77
C PHE A 215 13.42 3.77 -13.68
N GLU A 216 13.95 4.22 -12.55
CA GLU A 216 15.38 4.31 -12.29
C GLU A 216 15.78 3.53 -11.03
N VAL A 217 17.06 3.19 -10.95
CA VAL A 217 17.62 2.54 -9.77
C VAL A 217 17.64 3.55 -8.61
N HIS A 218 17.31 3.05 -7.42
CA HIS A 218 17.15 3.79 -6.16
C HIS A 218 15.87 4.63 -6.04
N GLU A 219 14.87 4.36 -6.87
CA GLU A 219 13.51 4.87 -6.67
C GLU A 219 12.70 3.98 -5.75
N VAL A 220 11.63 4.53 -5.18
CA VAL A 220 10.67 3.83 -4.34
C VAL A 220 9.26 4.12 -4.84
N TYR A 221 8.39 3.13 -4.87
CA TYR A 221 7.01 3.28 -5.34
C TYR A 221 6.02 2.66 -4.35
N ALA A 222 4.88 3.33 -4.17
CA ALA A 222 3.65 2.72 -3.68
C ALA A 222 2.88 2.18 -4.90
N MET A 223 3.08 0.90 -5.21
CA MET A 223 2.35 0.20 -6.25
C MET A 223 0.96 -0.14 -5.74
N ASP A 224 -0.08 0.53 -6.25
CA ASP A 224 -1.46 0.42 -5.81
C ASP A 224 -2.33 -0.06 -6.97
N VAL A 225 -2.95 -1.23 -6.85
CA VAL A 225 -3.80 -1.84 -7.88
C VAL A 225 -5.22 -1.97 -7.33
N LEU A 226 -6.19 -1.33 -8.00
CA LEU A 226 -7.61 -1.38 -7.64
C LEU A 226 -8.41 -1.91 -8.82
N ILE A 227 -9.07 -3.05 -8.64
CA ILE A 227 -9.82 -3.73 -9.69
C ILE A 227 -11.29 -3.84 -9.31
N SER A 228 -12.16 -3.45 -10.24
CA SER A 228 -13.62 -3.51 -10.16
C SER A 228 -14.16 -4.69 -10.96
N THR A 229 -15.25 -5.30 -10.48
CA THR A 229 -16.05 -6.24 -11.26
C THR A 229 -16.92 -5.56 -12.32
N GLY A 230 -17.08 -4.24 -12.22
CA GLY A 230 -17.95 -3.41 -13.04
C GLY A 230 -17.20 -2.65 -14.14
N GLU A 231 -17.50 -1.36 -14.29
CA GLU A 231 -16.97 -0.54 -15.38
C GLU A 231 -15.59 0.05 -15.09
N GLY A 232 -15.17 0.06 -13.82
CA GLY A 232 -13.94 0.68 -13.37
C GLY A 232 -14.09 2.18 -13.13
N VAL A 233 -15.31 2.70 -12.93
CA VAL A 233 -15.54 4.16 -12.82
C VAL A 233 -15.96 4.50 -11.39
N GLY A 234 -15.02 4.99 -10.60
CA GLY A 234 -15.28 5.46 -9.23
C GLY A 234 -15.99 6.81 -9.21
N LYS A 235 -17.04 6.94 -8.40
CA LYS A 235 -17.82 8.18 -8.24
C LYS A 235 -17.96 8.56 -6.78
N GLU A 236 -17.94 9.85 -6.50
CA GLU A 236 -18.31 10.37 -5.18
C GLU A 236 -19.79 10.11 -4.90
N GLN A 237 -20.11 9.95 -3.62
CA GLN A 237 -21.48 9.85 -3.10
C GLN A 237 -21.63 10.77 -1.88
N ASP A 238 -22.68 10.60 -1.07
CA ASP A 238 -22.96 11.45 0.09
C ASP A 238 -21.99 11.25 1.27
N THR A 239 -21.08 10.26 1.18
CA THR A 239 -20.10 9.96 2.23
C THR A 239 -19.17 11.15 2.45
N LYS A 240 -19.04 11.57 3.71
CA LYS A 240 -18.18 12.71 4.06
C LYS A 240 -16.71 12.33 4.02
N VAL A 241 -15.92 13.21 3.41
CA VAL A 241 -14.46 13.13 3.43
C VAL A 241 -13.95 13.33 4.86
N SER A 242 -13.12 12.41 5.32
CA SER A 242 -12.45 12.47 6.62
C SER A 242 -10.92 12.51 6.52
N ILE A 243 -10.36 12.21 5.35
CA ILE A 243 -8.91 12.15 5.12
C ILE A 243 -8.46 13.32 4.26
N PHE A 244 -7.35 13.94 4.68
CA PHE A 244 -6.81 15.14 4.09
C PHE A 244 -5.29 15.13 4.11
N LYS A 245 -4.65 15.91 3.24
CA LYS A 245 -3.19 16.13 3.25
C LYS A 245 -2.86 17.60 3.06
N LYS A 246 -1.78 18.09 3.68
CA LYS A 246 -1.24 19.42 3.38
C LYS A 246 -0.57 19.43 2.00
N THR A 247 -0.90 20.43 1.18
CA THR A 247 -0.23 20.71 -0.10
C THR A 247 0.91 21.71 0.10
N ASP A 248 1.69 22.01 -0.93
CA ASP A 248 2.72 23.05 -0.87
C ASP A 248 2.19 24.47 -1.13
N GLU A 249 0.88 24.59 -1.38
CA GLU A 249 0.21 25.87 -1.57
C GLU A 249 0.26 26.73 -0.29
N ASN A 250 0.58 28.01 -0.47
CA ASN A 250 0.63 28.98 0.61
C ASN A 250 -0.50 30.00 0.44
N TYR A 251 -1.45 30.00 1.38
CA TYR A 251 -2.54 30.96 1.42
C TYR A 251 -2.70 31.56 2.81
N GLN A 252 -3.00 32.85 2.87
CA GLN A 252 -3.27 33.56 4.12
C GLN A 252 -4.75 33.38 4.54
N LEU A 253 -5.01 32.32 5.31
CA LEU A 253 -6.34 31.99 5.82
C LEU A 253 -6.93 33.13 6.66
N LYS A 254 -8.19 33.46 6.39
CA LYS A 254 -8.94 34.56 7.02
C LYS A 254 -9.58 34.13 8.33
N MET A 255 -10.05 32.89 8.46
CA MET A 255 -10.69 32.43 9.70
C MET A 255 -9.67 32.05 10.77
N LYS A 256 -9.93 32.46 12.02
CA LYS A 256 -9.09 32.09 13.18
C LYS A 256 -9.06 30.57 13.39
N THR A 257 -10.21 29.91 13.23
CA THR A 257 -10.35 28.45 13.32
C THR A 257 -9.51 27.73 12.27
N SER A 258 -9.53 28.19 11.01
CA SER A 258 -8.74 27.57 9.94
C SER A 258 -7.24 27.78 10.11
N ARG A 259 -6.79 28.96 10.59
CA ARG A 259 -5.38 29.17 10.97
C ARG A 259 -4.93 28.24 12.09
N ALA A 260 -5.75 28.07 13.13
CA ALA A 260 -5.46 27.16 14.24
C ALA A 260 -5.38 25.71 13.75
N PHE A 261 -6.35 25.28 12.94
CA PHE A 261 -6.37 23.96 12.32
C PHE A 261 -5.11 23.70 11.48
N LEU A 262 -4.74 24.60 10.56
CA LEU A 262 -3.55 24.44 9.74
C LEU A 262 -2.25 24.41 10.58
N SER A 263 -2.20 25.19 11.66
CA SER A 263 -1.06 25.16 12.59
C SER A 263 -0.92 23.79 13.27
N GLU A 264 -2.04 23.22 13.71
CA GLU A 264 -2.08 21.88 14.29
C GLU A 264 -1.69 20.80 13.27
N VAL A 265 -2.18 20.89 12.03
CA VAL A 265 -1.79 19.99 10.93
C VAL A 265 -0.28 20.01 10.70
N LYS A 266 0.31 21.20 10.58
CA LYS A 266 1.76 21.35 10.36
C LYS A 266 2.59 20.75 11.49
N SER A 267 2.10 20.88 12.73
CA SER A 267 2.77 20.36 13.92
C SER A 267 2.64 18.85 14.07
N LYS A 268 1.43 18.30 13.88
CA LYS A 268 1.12 16.89 14.15
C LYS A 268 1.45 15.97 12.98
N PHE A 269 1.11 16.37 11.75
CA PHE A 269 1.13 15.50 10.57
C PHE A 269 2.17 15.95 9.53
N GLY A 270 2.52 17.24 9.51
CA GLY A 270 3.45 17.79 8.54
C GLY A 270 2.89 17.72 7.11
N THR A 271 3.46 16.86 6.28
CA THR A 271 3.03 16.59 4.89
C THR A 271 2.30 15.25 4.74
N MET A 272 2.19 14.46 5.81
CA MET A 272 1.50 13.17 5.76
C MET A 272 -0.02 13.35 5.71
N PRO A 273 -0.74 12.52 4.95
CA PRO A 273 -2.18 12.38 5.08
C PRO A 273 -2.61 12.11 6.52
N PHE A 274 -3.75 12.68 6.92
CA PHE A 274 -4.30 12.63 8.26
C PHE A 274 -5.82 12.50 8.23
N ASN A 275 -6.41 12.00 9.32
CA ASN A 275 -7.85 11.90 9.48
C ASN A 275 -8.35 12.95 10.49
N LEU A 276 -9.53 13.54 10.26
CA LEU A 276 -10.15 14.48 11.19
C LEU A 276 -10.41 13.90 12.60
N ARG A 277 -10.49 12.57 12.76
CA ARG A 277 -10.60 11.93 14.08
C ARG A 277 -9.35 12.06 14.96
N HIS A 278 -8.20 12.44 14.38
CA HIS A 278 -6.95 12.67 15.11
C HIS A 278 -6.92 14.04 15.81
N PHE A 279 -7.96 14.86 15.65
CA PHE A 279 -8.14 16.12 16.37
C PHE A 279 -9.00 15.88 17.61
N GLU A 280 -8.63 16.52 18.72
CA GLU A 280 -9.39 16.43 19.97
C GLU A 280 -10.79 17.06 19.82
N GLU A 281 -10.87 18.17 19.09
CA GLU A 281 -12.06 18.99 18.91
C GLU A 281 -12.64 18.82 17.50
N GLU A 282 -13.32 17.70 17.26
CA GLU A 282 -13.83 17.30 15.94
C GLU A 282 -14.63 18.41 15.23
N THR A 283 -15.51 19.11 15.97
CA THR A 283 -16.32 20.21 15.40
C THR A 283 -15.44 21.36 14.90
N LYS A 284 -14.40 21.74 15.64
CA LYS A 284 -13.46 22.80 15.21
C LYS A 284 -12.63 22.36 14.02
N ALA A 285 -12.21 21.09 13.98
CA ALA A 285 -11.48 20.53 12.85
C ALA A 285 -12.31 20.56 11.56
N ARG A 286 -13.58 20.11 11.64
CA ARG A 286 -14.53 20.16 10.51
C ARG A 286 -14.79 21.58 10.03
N MET A 287 -14.91 22.56 10.91
CA MET A 287 -15.05 23.96 10.50
C MET A 287 -13.76 24.52 9.89
N GLY A 288 -12.60 24.17 10.46
CA GLY A 288 -11.30 24.69 10.04
C GLY A 288 -10.90 24.21 8.64
N VAL A 289 -11.17 22.95 8.32
CA VAL A 289 -10.75 22.33 7.06
C VAL A 289 -11.43 22.92 5.82
N VAL A 290 -12.65 23.45 5.94
CA VAL A 290 -13.43 23.98 4.81
C VAL A 290 -12.67 25.08 4.06
N GLU A 291 -12.23 26.12 4.75
CA GLU A 291 -11.45 27.22 4.14
C GLU A 291 -10.13 26.72 3.54
N CYS A 292 -9.45 25.79 4.23
CA CYS A 292 -8.19 25.24 3.78
C CYS A 292 -8.31 24.47 2.47
N VAL A 293 -9.39 23.70 2.30
CA VAL A 293 -9.70 22.97 1.06
C VAL A 293 -10.10 23.94 -0.06
N SER A 294 -10.97 24.91 0.22
CA SER A 294 -11.38 25.91 -0.76
C SER A 294 -10.21 26.70 -1.35
N HIS A 295 -9.14 26.89 -0.56
CA HIS A 295 -7.92 27.56 -0.99
C HIS A 295 -6.75 26.61 -1.30
N LYS A 296 -7.03 25.31 -1.47
CA LYS A 296 -6.07 24.28 -1.90
C LYS A 296 -4.84 24.10 -1.01
N VAL A 297 -4.84 24.63 0.21
CA VAL A 297 -3.75 24.41 1.21
C VAL A 297 -3.84 23.00 1.82
N ILE A 298 -5.04 22.45 1.81
CA ILE A 298 -5.34 21.08 2.20
C ILE A 298 -6.07 20.40 1.05
N GLU A 299 -5.67 19.19 0.71
CA GLU A 299 -6.26 18.36 -0.33
C GLU A 299 -7.10 17.24 0.30
N PRO A 300 -8.36 17.03 -0.14
CA PRO A 300 -9.20 15.94 0.33
C PRO A 300 -8.90 14.61 -0.39
N PHE A 301 -8.98 13.51 0.35
CA PHE A 301 -8.96 12.16 -0.20
C PHE A 301 -10.41 11.66 -0.29
N GLN A 302 -11.00 11.79 -1.47
CA GLN A 302 -12.41 11.47 -1.70
C GLN A 302 -12.71 9.99 -1.47
N VAL A 303 -13.90 9.70 -0.93
CA VAL A 303 -14.43 8.33 -0.87
C VAL A 303 -15.18 8.06 -2.17
N LEU A 304 -14.64 7.16 -2.97
CA LEU A 304 -15.22 6.78 -4.26
C LEU A 304 -15.99 5.47 -4.16
N TYR A 305 -16.99 5.31 -5.01
CA TYR A 305 -17.83 4.14 -5.08
C TYR A 305 -18.03 3.69 -6.53
N GLU A 306 -18.03 2.39 -6.72
CA GLU A 306 -18.60 1.72 -7.88
C GLU A 306 -20.12 1.56 -7.73
N ARG A 307 -20.78 1.02 -8.76
CA ARG A 307 -22.21 0.68 -8.67
C ARG A 307 -22.48 -0.27 -7.50
N PRO A 308 -23.64 -0.15 -6.82
CA PRO A 308 -23.94 -0.96 -5.63
C PRO A 308 -23.89 -2.48 -5.81
N THR A 309 -24.04 -2.97 -7.03
CA THR A 309 -24.02 -4.41 -7.36
C THR A 309 -22.62 -4.96 -7.65
N GLU A 310 -21.60 -4.10 -7.65
CA GLU A 310 -20.23 -4.42 -8.03
C GLU A 310 -19.31 -4.54 -6.81
N PHE A 311 -18.14 -5.14 -7.01
CA PHE A 311 -17.13 -5.36 -5.97
C PHE A 311 -15.81 -4.77 -6.42
N VAL A 312 -15.08 -4.19 -5.47
CA VAL A 312 -13.74 -3.65 -5.71
C VAL A 312 -12.75 -4.31 -4.77
N ALA A 313 -11.64 -4.79 -5.33
CA ALA A 313 -10.50 -5.33 -4.62
C ALA A 313 -9.27 -4.44 -4.84
N GLN A 314 -8.41 -4.36 -3.84
CA GLN A 314 -7.20 -3.57 -3.80
C GLN A 314 -6.02 -4.35 -3.20
N PHE A 315 -4.86 -4.23 -3.86
CA PHE A 315 -3.57 -4.63 -3.31
C PHE A 315 -2.57 -3.50 -3.52
N LYS A 316 -1.90 -3.10 -2.43
CA LYS A 316 -0.89 -2.03 -2.46
C LYS A 316 0.38 -2.46 -1.75
N HIS A 317 1.51 -2.19 -2.39
CA HIS A 317 2.85 -2.55 -1.91
C HIS A 317 3.79 -1.36 -2.01
N THR A 318 4.63 -1.19 -0.99
CA THR A 318 5.80 -0.31 -1.05
C THR A 318 6.99 -1.12 -1.58
N VAL A 319 7.60 -0.63 -2.66
CA VAL A 319 8.63 -1.35 -3.41
C VAL A 319 9.85 -0.47 -3.61
N LEU A 320 11.03 -1.02 -3.28
CA LEU A 320 12.33 -0.39 -3.52
C LEU A 320 12.85 -0.90 -4.87
N VAL A 321 13.21 -0.01 -5.79
CA VAL A 321 13.90 -0.35 -7.03
C VAL A 321 15.41 -0.30 -6.76
N LEU A 322 16.05 -1.46 -6.55
CA LEU A 322 17.48 -1.55 -6.26
C LEU A 322 18.24 -2.05 -7.50
N SER A 323 19.58 -1.97 -7.45
CA SER A 323 20.45 -2.40 -8.55
C SER A 323 20.32 -3.89 -8.89
N ASN A 324 19.89 -4.71 -7.93
CA ASN A 324 19.65 -6.14 -8.09
C ASN A 324 18.17 -6.49 -8.36
N GLY A 325 17.33 -5.50 -8.69
CA GLY A 325 15.91 -5.63 -8.94
C GLY A 325 15.04 -5.05 -7.83
N VAL A 326 13.76 -5.41 -7.82
CA VAL A 326 12.82 -4.89 -6.83
C VAL A 326 12.90 -5.64 -5.49
N THR A 327 12.66 -4.91 -4.40
CA THR A 327 12.47 -5.47 -3.06
C THR A 327 11.18 -4.95 -2.46
N LEU A 328 10.28 -5.85 -2.08
CA LEU A 328 9.04 -5.50 -1.39
C LEU A 328 9.31 -5.19 0.09
N VAL A 329 8.85 -4.03 0.53
CA VAL A 329 8.89 -3.55 1.92
C VAL A 329 7.60 -3.92 2.67
N THR A 330 6.46 -3.87 1.98
CA THR A 330 5.14 -4.21 2.54
C THR A 330 4.42 -5.28 1.74
N GLY A 331 3.49 -5.96 2.41
CA GLY A 331 2.69 -7.05 1.86
C GLY A 331 2.78 -8.31 2.73
N LEU A 332 1.68 -9.05 2.79
CA LEU A 332 1.59 -10.36 3.43
C LEU A 332 1.57 -11.46 2.35
N ASP A 333 1.72 -12.71 2.76
CA ASP A 333 1.48 -13.83 1.86
C ASP A 333 -0.05 -13.94 1.62
N PHE A 334 -0.45 -14.13 0.36
CA PHE A 334 -1.85 -14.18 -0.05
C PHE A 334 -2.37 -15.64 0.05
N PRO A 335 -3.45 -15.90 0.80
CA PRO A 335 -4.00 -17.25 0.95
C PRO A 335 -4.89 -17.60 -0.24
N GLU A 336 -4.28 -17.87 -1.38
CA GLU A 336 -4.96 -18.13 -2.66
C GLU A 336 -6.01 -19.25 -2.56
N GLU A 337 -5.77 -20.27 -1.72
CA GLU A 337 -6.67 -21.39 -1.47
C GLU A 337 -8.05 -20.99 -0.94
N GLN A 338 -8.20 -19.76 -0.40
CA GLN A 338 -9.47 -19.23 0.10
C GLN A 338 -10.36 -18.68 -1.01
N TYR A 339 -9.89 -18.64 -2.26
CA TYR A 339 -10.60 -18.00 -3.38
C TYR A 339 -10.69 -18.96 -4.57
N LYS A 340 -11.90 -19.11 -5.13
CA LYS A 340 -12.16 -19.94 -6.30
C LYS A 340 -12.85 -19.11 -7.38
N SER A 341 -12.18 -19.02 -8.52
CA SER A 341 -12.67 -18.35 -9.74
C SER A 341 -12.70 -19.36 -10.89
N GLU A 342 -13.66 -19.20 -11.79
CA GLU A 342 -13.70 -19.95 -13.05
C GLU A 342 -12.68 -19.41 -14.07
N TYR A 343 -12.21 -18.18 -13.84
CA TYR A 343 -11.16 -17.52 -14.59
C TYR A 343 -9.78 -17.74 -13.96
N SER A 344 -8.76 -17.69 -14.80
CA SER A 344 -7.35 -17.71 -14.40
C SER A 344 -6.54 -16.94 -15.42
N VAL A 345 -5.31 -16.56 -15.07
CA VAL A 345 -4.41 -15.96 -16.05
C VAL A 345 -4.06 -17.01 -17.11
N THR A 346 -4.38 -16.77 -18.37
CA THR A 346 -4.18 -17.71 -19.49
C THR A 346 -3.19 -17.20 -20.53
N ASP A 347 -3.05 -15.88 -20.67
CA ASP A 347 -2.09 -15.24 -21.57
C ASP A 347 -0.65 -15.75 -21.33
N ALA A 348 0.03 -16.13 -22.42
CA ALA A 348 1.33 -16.78 -22.33
C ALA A 348 2.42 -15.84 -21.79
N GLU A 349 2.40 -14.57 -22.19
CA GLU A 349 3.35 -13.56 -21.73
C GLU A 349 3.16 -13.29 -20.23
N MET A 350 1.91 -13.12 -19.79
CA MET A 350 1.60 -12.91 -18.37
C MET A 350 1.91 -14.14 -17.51
N LYS A 351 1.66 -15.36 -18.00
CA LYS A 351 2.07 -16.59 -17.29
C LYS A 351 3.57 -16.68 -17.11
N GLU A 352 4.34 -16.44 -18.17
CA GLU A 352 5.80 -16.45 -18.10
C GLU A 352 6.29 -15.39 -17.09
N LEU A 353 5.77 -14.17 -17.18
CA LEU A 353 6.07 -13.09 -16.25
C LEU A 353 5.81 -13.53 -14.81
N LEU A 354 4.59 -13.97 -14.49
CA LEU A 354 4.16 -14.34 -13.14
C LEU A 354 4.95 -15.52 -12.53
N SER A 355 5.54 -16.37 -13.36
CA SER A 355 6.41 -17.48 -12.91
C SER A 355 7.72 -17.00 -12.25
N HIS A 356 8.16 -15.78 -12.53
CA HIS A 356 9.37 -15.22 -11.93
C HIS A 356 9.16 -14.86 -10.46
N ALA A 357 10.18 -15.10 -9.63
CA ALA A 357 10.13 -14.76 -8.22
C ALA A 357 10.35 -13.26 -7.97
N VAL A 358 9.63 -12.71 -6.99
CA VAL A 358 9.81 -11.34 -6.50
C VAL A 358 10.52 -11.39 -5.13
N ASN A 359 11.55 -10.55 -4.93
CA ASN A 359 12.27 -10.52 -3.65
C ASN A 359 11.41 -9.83 -2.57
N LYS A 360 11.06 -10.58 -1.52
CA LYS A 360 10.44 -10.03 -0.30
C LYS A 360 11.50 -9.69 0.75
N SER A 361 11.43 -8.52 1.37
CA SER A 361 12.31 -8.19 2.50
C SER A 361 12.06 -9.16 3.67
N GLY A 362 13.13 -9.63 4.33
CA GLY A 362 13.05 -10.52 5.51
C GLY A 362 13.16 -12.03 5.25
N LYS A 363 12.96 -12.55 4.03
CA LYS A 363 13.25 -13.95 3.71
C LYS A 363 14.77 -14.12 3.43
N LYS A 364 15.56 -14.55 4.44
CA LYS A 364 16.96 -14.95 4.25
C LYS A 364 17.02 -16.01 3.12
N LYS A 365 17.75 -15.76 2.04
CA LYS A 365 18.10 -16.78 1.04
C LYS A 365 18.77 -17.96 1.77
N LYS A 366 18.09 -19.10 1.90
CA LYS A 366 18.77 -20.37 2.15
C LYS A 366 19.61 -20.66 0.89
N LYS A 367 20.88 -20.27 0.88
CA LYS A 367 21.84 -20.73 -0.12
C LYS A 367 21.95 -22.24 0.03
N LYS A 368 21.45 -22.98 -0.95
CA LYS A 368 21.73 -24.41 -1.13
C LYS A 368 23.20 -24.51 -1.55
N ALA A 369 24.08 -24.85 -0.61
CA ALA A 369 25.45 -25.25 -0.91
C ALA A 369 25.51 -26.78 -0.82
N ALA A 370 25.48 -27.45 -1.97
CA ALA A 370 25.82 -28.85 -2.19
C ALA A 370 25.96 -29.01 -3.72
N ALA A 371 27.01 -29.59 -4.30
CA ALA A 371 28.22 -30.18 -3.77
C ALA A 371 29.25 -30.19 -4.91
N GLU A 372 30.42 -29.57 -4.72
CA GLU A 372 31.63 -29.91 -5.47
C GLU A 372 32.70 -30.22 -4.42
N GLY A 373 32.81 -31.50 -4.10
CA GLY A 373 33.85 -32.05 -3.22
C GLY A 373 34.37 -33.31 -3.89
N LYS A 374 35.40 -33.14 -4.72
CA LYS A 374 36.16 -34.23 -5.33
C LYS A 374 36.64 -35.19 -4.25
N ALA A 375 36.39 -36.47 -4.49
CA ALA A 375 37.04 -37.56 -3.78
C ALA A 375 38.56 -37.51 -4.05
N GLN A 376 39.34 -37.45 -2.98
CA GLN A 376 40.70 -37.96 -2.95
C GLN A 376 40.87 -38.72 -1.64
N GLU A 377 40.83 -40.04 -1.76
CA GLU A 377 41.24 -40.99 -0.73
C GLU A 377 42.75 -40.89 -0.54
N THR A 378 43.20 -40.90 0.71
CA THR A 378 44.54 -41.41 1.07
C THR A 378 44.43 -42.03 2.46
N PRO A 379 44.98 -43.25 2.70
CA PRO A 379 44.55 -44.11 3.79
C PRO A 379 45.29 -43.84 5.11
N ALA A 380 44.65 -44.26 6.19
CA ALA A 380 45.11 -44.16 7.57
C ALA A 380 46.47 -44.84 7.79
N SER A 381 47.40 -44.09 8.40
CA SER A 381 48.61 -44.61 9.04
C SER A 381 48.29 -45.03 10.48
N THR A 382 48.37 -46.33 10.76
CA THR A 382 48.41 -46.88 12.11
C THR A 382 49.80 -46.68 12.70
N ASP A 383 49.85 -45.98 13.82
CA ASP A 383 51.06 -45.80 14.62
C ASP A 383 51.16 -46.96 15.63
N SER A 384 52.18 -47.79 15.49
CA SER A 384 52.63 -48.72 16.54
C SER A 384 54.16 -48.75 16.53
N ALA A 385 54.73 -48.22 17.61
CA ALA A 385 56.15 -48.06 17.90
C ALA A 385 56.90 -49.41 18.14
N PRO A 386 58.11 -49.42 18.73
CA PRO A 386 59.41 -49.16 18.11
C PRO A 386 60.39 -50.36 18.31
N ASN A 387 61.54 -50.37 17.61
CA ASN A 387 62.89 -50.68 18.13
C ASN A 387 63.85 -51.25 17.07
N ALA A 388 65.13 -50.88 17.29
CA ALA A 388 66.40 -51.38 16.76
C ALA A 388 66.86 -50.85 15.40
#